data_AF-A0A9D6EE74-F1
#
_entry.id   AF-A0A9D6EE74-F1
#
_cell.length_a   1.000
_cell.length_b   1.000
_cell.length_c   1.000
_cell.angle_alpha   90.00
_cell.angle_beta   90.00
_cell.angle_gamma   90.00
#
_symmetry.space_group_name_H-M   'P 1'
#
loop_
_entity.id
_entity.type
_entity.pdbx_description
1 polymer ?
#
loop_
_entity_poly.entity_id
_entity_poly.type
_entity_poly.pdbx_seq_one_letter_code
_entity_poly.pdbx_strand_id
1 'polypeptide(L)'
;MRSRRELLPIRSMKKTSASVLLAVSVMVLTRADGGHELPIYPSFYPQEIRIETVDPAAAARRLPTGDLHAYLGEVPAFRAKRPAAVSYVETLGSYLVLTLQASPRAGEADRCAAMRAMVQALGRAESGFVFHPYPITPYHEAYLHHADLAEAARDRYLSRTEEETATGPALSVRARGELVQALIPPRWRAAAGEGDAVLEEIEVAGLVASRMLALNGWLGPPWVKEGWFHAYRLLAGALGDAARGEVDAVFTRLWRGEYATPTDKLNLERALVRQLTRGCERLVVGYTPRRWYFNSEYSDGIENLGYDSLTGFHSSLFLRTVKLKDFPWNGWLRLGIDADQTAAWNPVAGFTDPAGSLVWFAVGDPALVPAPYAAGWVLNRIADVRSTREE
;
A
#
# COMPACT_ATOMS: atom_id res chain seq x y z
N MET A 1 71.31 56.14 -3.56
CA MET A 1 71.11 55.39 -4.82
C MET A 1 69.66 54.94 -4.89
N ARG A 2 69.08 55.03 -6.08
CA ARG A 2 67.64 54.93 -6.44
C ARG A 2 66.97 53.59 -6.12
N SER A 3 65.63 53.64 -6.20
CA SER A 3 64.68 52.56 -6.57
C SER A 3 64.29 51.59 -5.45
N ARG A 4 63.02 51.22 -5.20
CA ARG A 4 61.77 51.26 -5.96
C ARG A 4 60.59 51.37 -4.97
N ARG A 5 59.59 52.21 -5.28
CA ARG A 5 58.22 52.06 -4.77
C ARG A 5 57.48 51.18 -5.78
N GLU A 6 56.99 50.02 -5.35
CA GLU A 6 56.06 49.21 -6.15
C GLU A 6 54.63 49.50 -5.70
N LEU A 7 53.85 50.03 -6.64
CA LEU A 7 52.41 50.19 -6.57
C LEU A 7 51.75 48.83 -6.85
N LEU A 8 50.92 48.36 -5.92
CA LEU A 8 50.06 47.19 -6.15
C LEU A 8 48.95 47.54 -7.17
N PRO A 9 48.63 46.66 -8.12
CA PRO A 9 47.56 46.89 -9.08
C PRO A 9 46.19 46.60 -8.48
N ILE A 10 45.26 47.54 -8.64
CA ILE A 10 43.82 47.33 -8.42
C ILE A 10 43.34 46.36 -9.50
N ARG A 11 43.16 45.09 -9.11
CA ARG A 11 42.65 44.06 -10.02
C ARG A 11 41.14 44.22 -10.18
N SER A 12 40.73 44.51 -11.40
CA SER A 12 39.35 44.59 -11.89
C SER A 12 38.51 43.35 -11.52
N MET A 13 37.70 43.46 -10.46
CA MET A 13 36.58 42.57 -10.18
C MET A 13 35.39 43.01 -11.01
N LYS A 14 35.26 42.56 -12.27
CA LYS A 14 34.05 42.82 -13.08
C LYS A 14 33.92 41.98 -14.34
N LYS A 15 34.25 40.67 -14.29
CA LYS A 15 33.90 39.75 -15.41
C LYS A 15 33.47 38.34 -14.99
N THR A 16 33.69 37.93 -13.74
CA THR A 16 33.31 36.60 -13.26
C THR A 16 31.83 36.47 -12.85
N SER A 17 31.18 37.54 -12.40
CA SER A 17 29.77 37.46 -11.94
C SER A 17 28.76 37.28 -13.07
N ALA A 18 29.01 37.83 -14.26
CA ALA A 18 28.07 37.73 -15.38
C ALA A 18 28.01 36.31 -15.97
N SER A 19 29.16 35.62 -16.06
CA SER A 19 29.22 34.26 -16.58
C SER A 19 28.61 33.23 -15.63
N VAL A 20 28.71 33.44 -14.32
CA VAL A 20 28.07 32.57 -13.32
C VAL A 20 26.55 32.74 -13.34
N LEU A 21 26.05 33.98 -13.42
CA LEU A 21 24.62 34.24 -13.54
C LEU A 21 24.02 33.68 -14.84
N LEU A 22 24.75 33.74 -15.96
CA LEU A 22 24.28 33.17 -17.23
C LEU A 22 24.24 31.63 -17.20
N ALA A 23 25.23 30.98 -16.58
CA ALA A 23 25.27 29.53 -16.41
C ALA A 23 24.14 29.02 -15.50
N VAL A 24 23.83 29.74 -14.42
CA VAL A 24 22.71 29.42 -13.53
C VAL A 24 21.37 29.59 -14.25
N SER A 25 21.19 30.66 -15.03
CA SER A 25 19.95 30.87 -15.81
C SER A 25 19.72 29.80 -16.87
N VAL A 26 20.78 29.27 -17.49
CA VAL A 26 20.67 28.15 -18.47
C VAL A 26 20.25 26.85 -17.78
N MET A 27 20.71 26.58 -16.56
CA MET A 27 20.28 25.41 -15.77
C MET A 27 18.82 25.49 -15.28
N VAL A 28 18.27 26.69 -15.07
CA VAL A 28 16.85 26.87 -14.68
C VAL A 28 15.92 26.76 -15.90
N LEU A 29 16.44 26.97 -17.12
CA LEU A 29 15.67 26.92 -18.37
C LEU A 29 15.72 25.55 -19.08
N THR A 30 16.61 24.64 -18.67
CA THR A 30 16.52 23.25 -19.10
C THR A 30 15.29 22.62 -18.44
N ARG A 31 14.27 22.28 -19.23
CA ARG A 31 13.28 21.29 -18.81
C ARG A 31 14.05 20.04 -18.40
N ALA A 32 14.11 19.77 -17.10
CA ALA A 32 14.38 18.43 -16.61
C ALA A 32 13.13 17.61 -16.93
N ASP A 33 13.03 17.12 -18.15
CA ASP A 33 12.13 16.02 -18.44
C ASP A 33 12.72 14.82 -17.70
N GLY A 34 12.24 14.61 -16.47
CA GLY A 34 12.39 13.35 -15.78
C GLY A 34 11.68 12.32 -16.63
N GLY A 35 12.41 11.68 -17.53
CA GLY A 35 11.91 10.48 -18.19
C GLY A 35 11.51 9.52 -17.10
N HIS A 36 10.22 9.21 -17.00
CA HIS A 36 9.75 8.06 -16.25
C HIS A 36 10.25 6.83 -17.00
N GLU A 37 11.52 6.47 -16.81
CA GLU A 37 11.94 5.11 -17.09
C GLU A 37 10.98 4.24 -16.28
N LEU A 38 10.23 3.38 -16.99
CA LEU A 38 9.39 2.41 -16.30
C LEU A 38 10.34 1.63 -15.39
N PRO A 39 10.12 1.61 -14.06
CA PRO A 39 11.00 0.87 -13.14
C PRO A 39 10.98 -0.64 -13.40
N ILE A 40 10.17 -1.08 -14.36
CA ILE A 40 9.87 -2.43 -14.76
C ILE A 40 9.94 -2.48 -16.29
N TYR A 41 10.81 -3.31 -16.83
CA TYR A 41 10.81 -3.64 -18.26
C TYR A 41 9.72 -4.68 -18.53
N PRO A 42 8.78 -4.43 -19.47
CA PRO A 42 7.69 -5.37 -19.73
C PRO A 42 8.23 -6.67 -20.32
N SER A 43 7.92 -7.78 -19.65
CA SER A 43 8.14 -9.17 -20.07
C SER A 43 9.57 -9.72 -19.98
N PHE A 44 9.87 -10.38 -18.85
CA PHE A 44 10.89 -11.44 -18.77
C PHE A 44 10.16 -12.77 -18.56
N TYR A 45 10.28 -13.70 -19.50
CA TYR A 45 9.65 -15.01 -19.38
C TYR A 45 10.67 -16.06 -18.98
N PRO A 46 10.59 -16.62 -17.75
CA PRO A 46 11.31 -17.83 -17.42
C PRO A 46 10.99 -18.92 -18.44
N GLN A 47 11.98 -19.74 -18.78
CA GLN A 47 11.75 -20.91 -19.63
C GLN A 47 10.78 -21.90 -18.97
N GLU A 48 10.86 -22.02 -17.65
CA GLU A 48 9.95 -22.83 -16.85
C GLU A 48 9.58 -22.09 -15.56
N ILE A 49 8.31 -22.21 -15.17
CA ILE A 49 7.82 -21.74 -13.87
C ILE A 49 7.34 -22.97 -13.09
N ARG A 50 8.07 -23.29 -12.02
CA ARG A 50 7.72 -24.37 -11.10
C ARG A 50 7.07 -23.78 -9.85
N ILE A 51 5.79 -24.08 -9.66
CA ILE A 51 5.00 -23.69 -8.49
C ILE A 51 4.84 -24.92 -7.61
N GLU A 52 5.18 -24.80 -6.33
CA GLU A 52 5.09 -25.88 -5.35
C GLU A 52 4.36 -25.43 -4.10
N THR A 53 3.54 -26.30 -3.49
CA THR A 53 3.09 -26.09 -2.12
C THR A 53 4.29 -26.24 -1.18
N VAL A 54 4.58 -25.22 -0.40
CA VAL A 54 5.73 -25.16 0.51
C VAL A 54 5.27 -24.56 1.84
N ASP A 55 5.51 -25.24 2.96
CA ASP A 55 5.21 -24.69 4.28
C ASP A 55 6.18 -23.54 4.68
N PRO A 56 5.81 -22.65 5.61
CA PRO A 56 6.64 -21.51 6.00
C PRO A 56 8.04 -21.89 6.52
N ALA A 57 8.19 -23.05 7.16
CA ALA A 57 9.47 -23.51 7.67
C ALA A 57 10.37 -24.07 6.55
N ALA A 58 9.79 -24.73 5.54
CA ALA A 58 10.49 -25.17 4.35
C ALA A 58 10.92 -23.98 3.48
N ALA A 59 10.04 -22.98 3.31
CA ALA A 59 10.36 -21.74 2.61
C ALA A 59 11.55 -21.02 3.25
N ALA A 60 11.57 -20.92 4.59
CA ALA A 60 12.67 -20.32 5.34
C ALA A 60 14.03 -21.03 5.15
N ARG A 61 14.03 -22.33 4.80
CA ARG A 61 15.25 -23.11 4.49
C ARG A 61 15.68 -22.99 3.03
N ARG A 62 14.73 -22.90 2.10
CA ARG A 62 14.96 -22.96 0.64
C ARG A 62 15.19 -21.60 -0.01
N LEU A 63 14.60 -20.53 0.53
CA LEU A 63 14.85 -19.17 0.03
C LEU A 63 16.33 -18.79 0.09
N PRO A 64 17.09 -19.03 1.18
CA PRO A 64 18.48 -18.60 1.26
C PRO A 64 19.43 -19.34 0.30
N THR A 65 19.09 -20.56 -0.09
CA THR A 65 19.93 -21.42 -0.96
C THR A 65 19.64 -21.22 -2.44
N GLY A 66 18.59 -20.48 -2.81
CA GLY A 66 18.14 -20.37 -4.20
C GLY A 66 17.28 -21.55 -4.67
N ASP A 67 17.04 -22.54 -3.81
CA ASP A 67 16.11 -23.65 -4.10
C ASP A 67 14.65 -23.17 -4.26
N LEU A 68 14.37 -21.98 -3.73
CA LEU A 68 13.16 -21.20 -3.95
C LEU A 68 13.55 -19.76 -4.30
N HIS A 69 12.98 -19.20 -5.36
CA HIS A 69 13.24 -17.81 -5.77
C HIS A 69 12.29 -16.84 -5.08
N ALA A 70 11.02 -17.19 -4.92
CA ALA A 70 10.05 -16.38 -4.19
C ALA A 70 9.02 -17.23 -3.46
N TYR A 71 8.49 -16.68 -2.37
CA TYR A 71 7.49 -17.32 -1.54
C TYR A 71 6.23 -16.45 -1.41
N LEU A 72 5.09 -17.06 -1.72
CA LEU A 72 3.77 -16.46 -1.76
C LEU A 72 2.93 -17.07 -0.64
N GLY A 73 3.11 -16.59 0.58
CA GLY A 73 2.41 -17.14 1.73
C GLY A 73 2.55 -16.28 2.97
N GLU A 74 2.35 -16.90 4.13
CA GLU A 74 2.66 -16.34 5.44
C GLU A 74 4.15 -15.97 5.57
N VAL A 75 4.53 -15.34 6.69
CA VAL A 75 5.93 -15.02 6.95
C VAL A 75 6.74 -16.31 7.10
N PRO A 76 7.83 -16.52 6.32
CA PRO A 76 8.68 -17.68 6.50
C PRO A 76 9.22 -17.78 7.93
N ALA A 77 9.21 -18.99 8.49
CA ALA A 77 9.67 -19.25 9.86
C ALA A 77 11.20 -19.32 9.93
N PHE A 78 11.87 -18.19 9.73
CA PHE A 78 13.33 -18.10 9.86
C PHE A 78 13.74 -18.46 11.30
N ARG A 79 14.70 -19.38 11.45
CA ARG A 79 15.21 -19.82 12.76
C ARG A 79 15.87 -18.69 13.57
N ALA A 80 16.32 -17.66 12.88
CA ALA A 80 16.96 -16.46 13.44
C ALA A 80 16.49 -15.25 12.63
N LYS A 81 17.30 -14.18 12.56
CA LYS A 81 17.05 -13.06 11.63
C LYS A 81 16.97 -13.53 10.18
N ARG A 82 16.23 -12.79 9.35
CA ARG A 82 16.16 -12.99 7.90
C ARG A 82 17.58 -13.12 7.32
N PRO A 83 17.90 -14.19 6.58
CA PRO A 83 19.21 -14.36 5.94
C PRO A 83 19.53 -13.23 4.95
N ALA A 84 20.82 -12.94 4.76
CA ALA A 84 21.26 -11.82 3.91
C ALA A 84 20.90 -12.02 2.42
N ALA A 85 20.83 -13.27 1.96
CA ALA A 85 20.42 -13.64 0.61
C ALA A 85 18.91 -13.49 0.37
N VAL A 86 18.11 -13.23 1.41
CA VAL A 86 16.66 -13.10 1.31
C VAL A 86 16.27 -11.64 1.51
N SER A 87 15.55 -11.09 0.55
CA SER A 87 14.94 -9.76 0.62
C SER A 87 13.42 -9.87 0.67
N TYR A 88 12.74 -8.73 0.79
CA TYR A 88 11.29 -8.67 0.68
C TYR A 88 10.83 -7.36 0.02
N VAL A 89 9.61 -7.38 -0.51
CA VAL A 89 8.81 -6.18 -0.77
C VAL A 89 7.66 -6.10 0.22
N GLU A 90 7.16 -4.88 0.46
CA GLU A 90 6.03 -4.65 1.35
C GLU A 90 4.80 -4.19 0.58
N THR A 91 3.65 -4.75 0.95
CA THR A 91 2.32 -4.33 0.49
C THR A 91 1.46 -3.97 1.70
N LEU A 92 0.30 -3.38 1.45
CA LEU A 92 -0.69 -3.18 2.51
C LEU A 92 -1.27 -4.54 2.91
N GLY A 93 -1.13 -4.92 4.18
CA GLY A 93 -1.67 -6.17 4.73
C GLY A 93 -3.10 -5.98 5.22
N SER A 94 -3.24 -5.28 6.35
CA SER A 94 -4.52 -5.12 7.04
C SER A 94 -4.69 -3.71 7.59
N TYR A 95 -5.94 -3.30 7.79
CA TYR A 95 -6.29 -2.12 8.55
C TYR A 95 -6.63 -2.50 9.99
N LEU A 96 -6.20 -1.67 10.95
CA LEU A 96 -6.73 -1.72 12.31
C LEU A 96 -7.83 -0.66 12.42
N VAL A 97 -9.05 -1.09 12.73
CA VAL A 97 -10.21 -0.20 12.80
C VAL A 97 -10.84 -0.29 14.18
N LEU A 98 -11.06 0.86 14.80
CA LEU A 98 -11.76 0.99 16.07
C LEU A 98 -13.18 1.49 15.81
N THR A 99 -14.18 0.84 16.41
CA THR A 99 -15.58 1.22 16.35
C THR A 99 -16.17 1.31 17.75
N LEU A 100 -16.72 2.47 18.09
CA LEU A 100 -17.51 2.64 19.31
C LEU A 100 -18.93 2.15 19.05
N GLN A 101 -19.45 1.32 19.96
CA GLN A 101 -20.84 0.91 19.94
C GLN A 101 -21.70 2.09 20.43
N ALA A 102 -22.85 2.31 19.79
CA ALA A 102 -23.73 3.41 20.17
C ALA A 102 -24.32 3.15 21.57
N SER A 103 -23.95 3.98 22.54
CA SER A 103 -24.71 4.10 23.80
C SER A 103 -25.77 5.18 23.62
N PRO A 104 -27.06 4.90 23.88
CA PRO A 104 -28.13 5.90 23.77
C PRO A 104 -27.95 7.14 24.65
N ARG A 105 -27.00 7.10 25.60
CA ARG A 105 -26.78 8.17 26.60
C ARG A 105 -25.54 9.01 26.36
N ALA A 106 -24.66 8.64 25.42
CA ALA A 106 -23.42 9.37 25.17
C ALA A 106 -23.64 10.41 24.06
N GLY A 107 -23.32 11.68 24.34
CA GLY A 107 -23.33 12.73 23.34
C GLY A 107 -22.19 12.58 22.33
N GLU A 108 -22.24 13.34 21.23
CA GLU A 108 -21.17 13.34 20.21
C GLU A 108 -19.79 13.69 20.80
N ALA A 109 -19.76 14.67 21.72
CA ALA A 109 -18.54 15.12 22.39
C ALA A 109 -17.90 14.00 23.23
N ASP A 110 -18.70 13.29 24.05
CA ASP A 110 -18.22 12.19 24.89
C ASP A 110 -17.67 11.04 24.05
N ARG A 111 -18.35 10.72 22.95
CA ARG A 111 -17.92 9.69 21.99
C ARG A 111 -16.61 10.07 21.31
N CYS A 112 -16.43 11.33 20.93
CA CYS A 112 -15.16 11.81 20.37
C CYS A 112 -14.02 11.82 21.40
N ALA A 113 -14.30 12.18 22.66
CA ALA A 113 -13.33 12.09 23.74
C ALA A 113 -12.91 10.64 24.02
N ALA A 114 -13.87 9.70 24.05
CA ALA A 114 -13.63 8.28 24.16
C ALA A 114 -12.75 7.73 23.02
N MET A 115 -13.12 8.02 21.76
CA MET A 115 -12.34 7.62 20.59
C MET A 115 -10.90 8.15 20.69
N ARG A 116 -10.73 9.44 21.02
CA ARG A 116 -9.41 10.06 21.18
C ARG A 116 -8.57 9.36 22.24
N ALA A 117 -9.12 9.16 23.43
CA ALA A 117 -8.40 8.51 24.53
C ALA A 117 -7.96 7.08 24.16
N MET A 118 -8.83 6.32 23.47
CA MET A 118 -8.50 4.96 23.02
C MET A 118 -7.40 4.94 21.95
N VAL A 119 -7.53 5.79 20.93
CA VAL A 119 -6.56 5.87 19.82
C VAL A 119 -5.20 6.37 20.32
N GLN A 120 -5.17 7.33 21.24
CA GLN A 120 -3.96 7.78 21.93
C GLN A 120 -3.27 6.62 22.67
N ALA A 121 -4.02 5.79 23.41
CA ALA A 121 -3.44 4.67 24.13
C ALA A 121 -2.91 3.59 23.19
N LEU A 122 -3.61 3.31 22.07
CA LEU A 122 -3.14 2.38 21.04
C LEU A 122 -1.86 2.89 20.35
N GLY A 123 -1.79 4.19 20.06
CA GLY A 123 -0.59 4.83 19.49
C GLY A 123 0.60 4.87 20.44
N ARG A 124 0.44 4.57 21.74
CA ARG A 124 1.55 4.43 22.69
C ARG A 124 2.02 2.98 22.88
N ALA A 125 1.17 2.01 22.53
CA ALA A 125 1.43 0.59 22.74
C ALA A 125 2.18 -0.07 21.57
N GLU A 126 2.66 0.73 20.59
CA GLU A 126 3.19 0.32 19.29
C GLU A 126 3.94 -1.02 19.31
N SER A 127 3.26 -2.08 18.87
CA SER A 127 3.86 -3.37 18.58
C SER A 127 3.06 -4.05 17.47
N GLY A 128 3.73 -4.46 16.39
CA GLY A 128 3.10 -5.23 15.31
C GLY A 128 2.21 -4.46 14.32
N PHE A 129 2.04 -3.14 14.42
CA PHE A 129 1.35 -2.32 13.42
C PHE A 129 1.97 -0.91 13.30
N VAL A 130 1.65 -0.20 12.21
CA VAL A 130 2.04 1.21 12.01
C VAL A 130 0.88 2.11 12.45
N PHE A 131 1.11 2.94 13.46
CA PHE A 131 0.13 3.94 13.90
C PHE A 131 -0.07 5.00 12.82
N HIS A 132 -1.28 5.03 12.25
CA HIS A 132 -1.64 5.86 11.11
C HIS A 132 -3.15 6.10 11.12
N PRO A 133 -3.64 7.08 11.91
CA PRO A 133 -5.07 7.26 12.15
C PRO A 133 -5.81 7.93 10.98
N TYR A 134 -5.59 7.42 9.77
CA TYR A 134 -6.11 7.92 8.49
C TYR A 134 -6.23 6.77 7.48
N PRO A 135 -7.32 6.67 6.68
CA PRO A 135 -7.56 5.48 5.84
C PRO A 135 -6.65 5.38 4.60
N ILE A 136 -6.07 6.50 4.14
CA ILE A 136 -5.15 6.51 3.01
C ILE A 136 -3.72 6.34 3.52
N THR A 137 -3.11 5.19 3.24
CA THR A 137 -1.76 4.82 3.67
C THR A 137 -0.71 5.09 2.58
N PRO A 138 0.60 5.09 2.90
CA PRO A 138 1.67 5.22 1.90
C PRO A 138 1.70 4.16 0.80
N TYR A 139 0.93 3.08 0.92
CA TYR A 139 0.79 2.05 -0.12
C TYR A 139 -0.22 2.42 -1.22
N HIS A 140 -0.90 3.56 -1.11
CA HIS A 140 -1.79 4.08 -2.14
C HIS A 140 -1.09 5.19 -2.94
N GLU A 141 -1.26 5.18 -4.26
CA GLU A 141 -0.76 6.23 -5.15
C GLU A 141 -1.20 7.64 -4.70
N ALA A 142 -2.46 7.79 -4.29
CA ALA A 142 -3.02 9.06 -3.86
C ALA A 142 -2.45 9.59 -2.52
N TYR A 143 -1.57 8.84 -1.83
CA TYR A 143 -1.08 9.23 -0.50
C TYR A 143 -0.44 10.62 -0.48
N LEU A 144 0.36 10.97 -1.49
CA LEU A 144 1.00 12.30 -1.55
C LEU A 144 -0.02 13.43 -1.59
N HIS A 145 -1.20 13.20 -2.18
CA HIS A 145 -2.31 14.15 -2.20
C HIS A 145 -3.14 14.15 -0.92
N HIS A 146 -2.79 13.33 0.07
CA HIS A 146 -3.45 13.21 1.36
C HIS A 146 -2.49 13.34 2.56
N ALA A 147 -1.19 13.50 2.31
CA ALA A 147 -0.17 13.54 3.36
C ALA A 147 -0.46 14.61 4.42
N ASP A 148 -0.92 15.79 3.99
CA ASP A 148 -1.34 16.88 4.88
C ASP A 148 -2.47 16.47 5.85
N LEU A 149 -3.45 15.72 5.35
CA LEU A 149 -4.59 15.23 6.15
C LEU A 149 -4.18 14.08 7.07
N ALA A 150 -3.30 13.20 6.61
CA ALA A 150 -2.77 12.11 7.40
C ALA A 150 -1.90 12.62 8.56
N GLU A 151 -1.03 13.60 8.30
CA GLU A 151 -0.21 14.27 9.31
C GLU A 151 -1.09 15.01 10.32
N ALA A 152 -2.07 15.81 9.86
CA ALA A 152 -3.00 16.50 10.75
C ALA A 152 -3.83 15.53 11.62
N ALA A 153 -4.21 14.37 11.08
CA ALA A 153 -4.90 13.32 11.84
C ALA A 153 -3.95 12.71 12.89
N ARG A 154 -2.72 12.39 12.51
CA ARG A 154 -1.70 11.86 13.43
C ARG A 154 -1.42 12.83 14.58
N ASP A 155 -1.19 14.11 14.28
CA ASP A 155 -0.91 15.14 15.28
C ASP A 155 -2.10 15.37 16.22
N ARG A 156 -3.34 15.30 15.72
CA ARG A 156 -4.55 15.36 16.55
C ARG A 156 -4.58 14.30 17.66
N TYR A 157 -4.02 13.11 17.39
CA TYR A 157 -4.00 12.00 18.36
C TYR A 157 -2.67 11.86 19.10
N LEU A 158 -1.58 12.49 18.65
CA LEU A 158 -0.30 12.49 19.37
C LEU A 158 -0.10 13.74 20.23
N SER A 159 -0.75 14.86 19.90
CA SER A 159 -0.70 16.09 20.69
C SER A 159 -1.24 15.84 22.10
N ARG A 160 -0.48 16.36 23.07
CA ARG A 160 -0.72 16.19 24.50
C ARG A 160 -1.50 17.40 25.00
N THR A 161 -2.69 17.19 25.52
CA THR A 161 -3.36 18.19 26.36
C THR A 161 -3.07 17.84 27.82
N GLU A 162 -2.43 18.76 28.57
CA GLU A 162 -2.05 18.54 29.97
C GLU A 162 -3.25 18.27 30.89
N GLU A 163 -4.47 18.63 30.44
CA GLU A 163 -5.74 18.30 31.12
C GLU A 163 -6.18 16.84 30.99
N GLU A 164 -5.59 16.04 30.10
CA GLU A 164 -5.93 14.61 29.93
C GLU A 164 -5.10 13.73 30.88
N THR A 165 -5.13 14.03 32.19
CA THR A 165 -4.67 13.11 33.22
C THR A 165 -5.76 12.05 33.48
N ALA A 166 -5.50 10.85 32.96
CA ALA A 166 -5.81 9.58 33.61
C ALA A 166 -7.26 9.32 34.10
N THR A 167 -8.29 9.61 33.30
CA THR A 167 -9.62 9.01 33.49
C THR A 167 -10.40 8.94 32.16
N GLY A 168 -9.81 8.35 31.12
CA GLY A 168 -10.63 7.89 30.00
C GLY A 168 -11.66 6.88 30.52
N PRO A 169 -12.91 6.86 30.00
CA PRO A 169 -13.93 5.93 30.48
C PRO A 169 -13.37 4.50 30.43
N ALA A 170 -13.72 3.69 31.44
CA ALA A 170 -13.37 2.28 31.49
C ALA A 170 -14.17 1.52 30.43
N LEU A 171 -13.77 1.68 29.16
CA LEU A 171 -14.43 1.06 28.03
C LEU A 171 -13.93 -0.36 27.86
N SER A 172 -14.88 -1.25 27.74
CA SER A 172 -14.66 -2.64 27.39
C SER A 172 -14.53 -2.77 25.85
N VAL A 173 -13.51 -3.50 25.41
CA VAL A 173 -13.14 -3.62 24.00
C VAL A 173 -13.16 -5.08 23.60
N ARG A 174 -13.92 -5.39 22.54
CA ARG A 174 -13.83 -6.66 21.84
C ARG A 174 -12.75 -6.58 20.77
N ALA A 175 -11.79 -7.51 20.83
CA ALA A 175 -10.85 -7.75 19.75
C ALA A 175 -11.45 -8.68 18.69
N ARG A 176 -11.18 -8.41 17.41
CA ARG A 176 -11.43 -9.33 16.29
C ARG A 176 -10.17 -9.44 15.42
N GLY A 177 -9.50 -10.59 15.49
CA GLY A 177 -8.18 -10.82 14.88
C GLY A 177 -7.11 -11.10 15.94
N GLU A 178 -6.05 -11.82 15.58
CA GLU A 178 -5.01 -12.25 16.52
C GLU A 178 -4.13 -11.09 16.98
N LEU A 179 -3.76 -10.20 16.06
CA LEU A 179 -2.95 -9.02 16.36
C LEU A 179 -3.64 -8.13 17.39
N VAL A 180 -4.91 -7.80 17.16
CA VAL A 180 -5.67 -6.93 18.06
C VAL A 180 -5.96 -7.59 19.41
N GLN A 181 -6.06 -8.92 19.49
CA GLN A 181 -6.14 -9.62 20.78
C GLN A 181 -4.87 -9.44 21.62
N ALA A 182 -3.70 -9.47 20.98
CA ALA A 182 -2.42 -9.23 21.64
C ALA A 182 -2.24 -7.76 22.06
N LEU A 183 -2.77 -6.82 21.28
CA LEU A 183 -2.66 -5.37 21.54
C LEU A 183 -3.53 -4.88 22.71
N ILE A 184 -4.69 -5.49 22.97
CA ILE A 184 -5.62 -5.00 24.00
C ILE A 184 -5.09 -5.36 25.40
N PRO A 185 -4.85 -4.36 26.27
CA PRO A 185 -4.39 -4.61 27.63
C PRO A 185 -5.51 -5.28 28.45
N PRO A 186 -5.18 -6.11 29.46
CA PRO A 186 -6.18 -6.85 30.24
C PRO A 186 -7.33 -6.01 30.79
N ARG A 187 -7.03 -4.77 31.24
CA ARG A 187 -8.03 -3.81 31.76
C ARG A 187 -9.10 -3.36 30.76
N TRP A 188 -8.86 -3.55 29.46
CA TRP A 188 -9.78 -3.17 28.38
C TRP A 188 -10.55 -4.36 27.85
N ARG A 189 -10.25 -5.59 28.26
CA ARG A 189 -10.88 -6.77 27.67
C ARG A 189 -12.34 -6.86 28.09
N ALA A 190 -13.21 -6.88 27.10
CA ALA A 190 -14.63 -7.17 27.27
C ALA A 190 -14.86 -8.60 27.79
N ALA A 191 -15.93 -8.78 28.59
CA ALA A 191 -16.49 -10.10 28.83
C ALA A 191 -17.13 -10.65 27.54
N ALA A 192 -17.27 -11.97 27.42
CA ALA A 192 -17.77 -12.59 26.19
C ALA A 192 -19.16 -12.04 25.80
N GLY A 193 -19.24 -11.39 24.63
CA GLY A 193 -20.50 -10.91 24.01
C GLY A 193 -20.84 -9.43 24.20
N GLU A 194 -20.28 -8.74 25.19
CA GLU A 194 -20.65 -7.36 25.54
C GLU A 194 -19.41 -6.46 25.57
N GLY A 195 -19.38 -5.42 24.74
CA GLY A 195 -18.25 -4.49 24.69
C GLY A 195 -18.66 -3.12 24.15
N ASP A 196 -18.19 -2.06 24.79
CA ASP A 196 -18.44 -0.67 24.40
C ASP A 196 -17.74 -0.29 23.09
N ALA A 197 -16.68 -1.00 22.73
CA ALA A 197 -15.94 -0.81 21.50
C ALA A 197 -15.53 -2.14 20.85
N VAL A 198 -15.26 -2.09 19.55
CA VAL A 198 -14.69 -3.18 18.75
C VAL A 198 -13.42 -2.69 18.09
N LEU A 199 -12.30 -3.35 18.38
CA LEU A 199 -11.06 -3.20 17.64
C LEU A 199 -10.91 -4.42 16.73
N GLU A 200 -10.86 -4.19 15.43
CA GLU A 200 -10.80 -5.24 14.42
C GLU A 200 -9.60 -5.07 13.49
N GLU A 201 -8.96 -6.19 13.17
CA GLU A 201 -8.02 -6.30 12.07
C GLU A 201 -8.79 -6.72 10.81
N ILE A 202 -8.67 -5.93 9.75
CA ILE A 202 -9.37 -6.15 8.48
C ILE A 202 -8.34 -6.34 7.38
N GLU A 203 -8.19 -7.60 6.95
CA GLU A 203 -7.37 -7.97 5.80
C GLU A 203 -7.82 -7.23 4.54
N VAL A 204 -6.88 -6.58 3.86
CA VAL A 204 -7.18 -5.81 2.64
C VAL A 204 -7.68 -6.72 1.53
N ALA A 205 -7.16 -7.94 1.42
CA ALA A 205 -7.67 -8.94 0.48
C ALA A 205 -9.17 -9.21 0.70
N GLY A 206 -9.61 -9.37 1.96
CA GLY A 206 -11.02 -9.54 2.31
C GLY A 206 -11.86 -8.28 2.09
N LEU A 207 -11.29 -7.10 2.29
CA LEU A 207 -11.96 -5.80 2.10
C LEU A 207 -12.43 -5.61 0.65
N VAL A 208 -11.63 -6.05 -0.32
CA VAL A 208 -11.87 -5.85 -1.76
C VAL A 208 -12.45 -7.08 -2.47
N ALA A 209 -12.35 -8.28 -1.89
CA ALA A 209 -12.74 -9.55 -2.51
C ALA A 209 -14.15 -9.55 -3.15
N SER A 210 -15.16 -8.98 -2.47
CA SER A 210 -16.54 -8.97 -2.96
C SER A 210 -16.76 -8.13 -4.22
N ARG A 211 -15.79 -7.30 -4.61
CA ARG A 211 -15.83 -6.46 -5.82
C ARG A 211 -14.79 -6.85 -6.86
N MET A 212 -13.94 -7.84 -6.58
CA MET A 212 -13.04 -8.45 -7.56
C MET A 212 -13.79 -9.49 -8.41
N LEU A 213 -14.89 -9.09 -9.06
CA LEU A 213 -15.46 -9.89 -10.14
C LEU A 213 -14.46 -9.87 -11.28
N ALA A 214 -13.65 -10.92 -11.36
CA ALA A 214 -12.65 -11.08 -12.37
C ALA A 214 -13.24 -11.89 -13.53
N LEU A 215 -13.55 -11.22 -14.65
CA LEU A 215 -13.90 -11.94 -15.87
C LEU A 215 -12.71 -12.83 -16.27
N ASN A 216 -12.96 -14.14 -16.35
CA ASN A 216 -11.92 -15.15 -16.54
C ASN A 216 -10.78 -15.07 -15.50
N GLY A 217 -10.99 -14.53 -14.30
CA GLY A 217 -9.93 -14.46 -13.28
C GLY A 217 -8.85 -13.37 -13.49
N TRP A 218 -8.98 -12.48 -14.48
CA TRP A 218 -7.94 -11.49 -14.82
C TRP A 218 -8.20 -10.05 -14.34
N LEU A 219 -9.45 -9.59 -14.42
CA LEU A 219 -9.74 -8.16 -14.40
C LEU A 219 -10.74 -7.81 -13.29
N GLY A 220 -10.24 -7.41 -12.13
CA GLY A 220 -11.03 -6.67 -11.15
C GLY A 220 -11.13 -5.18 -11.54
N PRO A 221 -12.10 -4.42 -11.02
CA PRO A 221 -12.18 -3.00 -11.30
C PRO A 221 -10.89 -2.28 -10.87
N PRO A 222 -10.29 -1.41 -11.71
CA PRO A 222 -8.97 -0.85 -11.42
C PRO A 222 -8.94 -0.01 -10.14
N TRP A 223 -10.06 0.61 -9.77
CA TRP A 223 -10.16 1.44 -8.56
C TRP A 223 -10.18 0.66 -7.23
N VAL A 224 -10.12 -0.68 -7.25
CA VAL A 224 -10.03 -1.45 -5.99
C VAL A 224 -8.76 -1.14 -5.21
N LYS A 225 -7.72 -0.62 -5.87
CA LYS A 225 -6.45 -0.18 -5.25
C LYS A 225 -6.49 1.25 -4.70
N GLU A 226 -7.57 1.98 -4.96
CA GLU A 226 -7.67 3.38 -4.57
C GLU A 226 -7.95 3.50 -3.08
N GLY A 227 -7.21 4.40 -2.43
CA GLY A 227 -7.39 4.61 -1.00
C GLY A 227 -8.79 5.12 -0.65
N TRP A 228 -9.42 5.94 -1.50
CA TRP A 228 -10.79 6.42 -1.28
C TRP A 228 -11.80 5.27 -1.27
N PHE A 229 -11.55 4.24 -2.07
CA PHE A 229 -12.39 3.05 -2.12
C PHE A 229 -12.25 2.26 -0.81
N HIS A 230 -11.02 2.04 -0.34
CA HIS A 230 -10.76 1.44 0.96
C HIS A 230 -11.43 2.25 2.09
N ALA A 231 -11.24 3.57 2.12
CA ALA A 231 -11.85 4.45 3.11
C ALA A 231 -13.37 4.29 3.18
N TYR A 232 -14.04 4.28 2.02
CA TYR A 232 -15.48 4.07 1.94
C TYR A 232 -15.89 2.69 2.47
N ARG A 233 -15.18 1.62 2.06
CA ARG A 233 -15.46 0.25 2.52
C ARG A 233 -15.28 0.09 4.03
N LEU A 234 -14.32 0.79 4.61
CA LEU A 234 -14.01 0.73 6.03
C LEU A 234 -14.99 1.55 6.88
N LEU A 235 -15.32 2.77 6.47
CA LEU A 235 -15.93 3.77 7.36
C LEU A 235 -17.41 4.02 7.08
N ALA A 236 -17.85 3.89 5.83
CA ALA A 236 -19.17 4.38 5.43
C ALA A 236 -20.31 3.59 6.11
N GLY A 237 -20.08 2.34 6.52
CA GLY A 237 -21.09 1.51 7.20
C GLY A 237 -21.44 1.95 8.63
N ALA A 238 -20.64 2.84 9.23
CA ALA A 238 -20.89 3.38 10.56
C ALA A 238 -21.61 4.74 10.55
N LEU A 239 -21.90 5.29 9.38
CA LEU A 239 -22.58 6.57 9.23
C LEU A 239 -24.09 6.42 9.43
N GLY A 240 -24.72 7.44 10.01
CA GLY A 240 -26.19 7.57 9.98
C GLY A 240 -26.71 7.90 8.58
N ASP A 241 -27.99 7.62 8.33
CA ASP A 241 -28.60 7.64 6.98
C ASP A 241 -28.36 8.93 6.17
N ALA A 242 -28.47 10.10 6.81
CA ALA A 242 -28.26 11.38 6.14
C ALA A 242 -26.81 11.55 5.66
N ALA A 243 -25.83 11.35 6.56
CA ALA A 243 -24.41 11.42 6.22
C ALA A 243 -24.02 10.34 5.21
N ARG A 244 -24.66 9.17 5.31
CA ARG A 244 -24.48 8.06 4.38
C ARG A 244 -24.91 8.43 2.96
N GLY A 245 -26.06 9.10 2.80
CA GLY A 245 -26.54 9.55 1.49
C GLY A 245 -25.60 10.53 0.79
N GLU A 246 -25.02 11.48 1.52
CA GLU A 246 -24.04 12.43 0.98
C GLU A 246 -22.77 11.71 0.51
N VAL A 247 -22.25 10.81 1.35
CA VAL A 247 -21.06 10.00 1.05
C VAL A 247 -21.29 9.07 -0.15
N ASP A 248 -22.45 8.44 -0.24
CA ASP A 248 -22.82 7.55 -1.35
C ASP A 248 -22.93 8.31 -2.68
N ALA A 249 -23.37 9.57 -2.66
CA ALA A 249 -23.40 10.41 -3.86
C ALA A 249 -21.99 10.72 -4.36
N VAL A 250 -21.05 11.10 -3.48
CA VAL A 250 -19.65 11.36 -3.87
C VAL A 250 -18.97 10.06 -4.34
N PHE A 251 -19.18 8.95 -3.63
CA PHE A 251 -18.68 7.63 -4.02
C PHE A 251 -19.17 7.23 -5.42
N THR A 252 -20.46 7.42 -5.71
CA THR A 252 -21.04 7.07 -7.02
C THR A 252 -20.41 7.88 -8.15
N ARG A 253 -20.15 9.17 -7.91
CA ARG A 253 -19.47 10.02 -8.90
C ARG A 253 -18.04 9.55 -9.19
N LEU A 254 -17.27 9.22 -8.14
CA LEU A 254 -15.93 8.66 -8.31
C LEU A 254 -15.95 7.32 -9.04
N TRP A 255 -16.84 6.42 -8.63
CA TRP A 255 -17.03 5.10 -9.26
C TRP A 255 -17.36 5.22 -10.75
N ARG A 256 -18.25 6.14 -11.13
CA ARG A 256 -18.69 6.33 -12.51
C ARG A 256 -17.74 7.18 -13.36
N GLY A 257 -16.67 7.72 -12.77
CA GLY A 257 -15.78 8.64 -13.47
C GLY A 257 -16.42 10.00 -13.80
N GLU A 258 -17.40 10.45 -13.02
CA GLU A 258 -18.15 11.70 -13.23
C GLU A 258 -17.36 12.93 -12.71
N TYR A 259 -16.19 13.15 -13.29
CA TYR A 259 -15.30 14.30 -13.06
C TYR A 259 -14.64 14.74 -14.37
N ALA A 260 -14.42 16.05 -14.53
CA ALA A 260 -13.91 16.61 -15.79
C ALA A 260 -12.38 16.55 -15.89
N THR A 261 -11.69 16.66 -14.75
CA THR A 261 -10.22 16.72 -14.70
C THR A 261 -9.64 15.81 -13.60
N PRO A 262 -8.34 15.46 -13.68
CA PRO A 262 -7.65 14.79 -12.58
C PRO A 262 -7.71 15.57 -11.25
N THR A 263 -7.67 16.90 -11.32
CA THR A 263 -7.81 17.76 -10.14
C THR A 263 -9.19 17.63 -9.50
N ASP A 264 -10.26 17.55 -10.32
CA ASP A 264 -11.61 17.34 -9.82
C ASP A 264 -11.76 15.97 -9.14
N LYS A 265 -11.16 14.92 -9.73
CA LYS A 265 -11.07 13.59 -9.11
C LYS A 265 -10.44 13.69 -7.72
N LEU A 266 -9.25 14.28 -7.61
CA LEU A 266 -8.54 14.42 -6.33
C LEU A 266 -9.34 15.23 -5.30
N ASN A 267 -10.03 16.29 -5.72
CA ASN A 267 -10.88 17.06 -4.84
C ASN A 267 -12.08 16.26 -4.32
N LEU A 268 -12.70 15.43 -5.18
CA LEU A 268 -13.79 14.53 -4.78
C LEU A 268 -13.30 13.45 -3.80
N GLU A 269 -12.13 12.86 -4.05
CA GLU A 269 -11.52 11.88 -3.13
C GLU A 269 -11.24 12.48 -1.77
N ARG A 270 -10.63 13.67 -1.74
CA ARG A 270 -10.38 14.41 -0.49
C ARG A 270 -11.67 14.78 0.23
N ALA A 271 -12.71 15.20 -0.49
CA ALA A 271 -14.01 15.50 0.08
C ALA A 271 -14.67 14.24 0.69
N LEU A 272 -14.65 13.12 -0.04
CA LEU A 272 -15.18 11.84 0.42
C LEU A 272 -14.50 11.40 1.73
N VAL A 273 -13.16 11.39 1.75
CA VAL A 273 -12.42 10.94 2.95
C VAL A 273 -12.69 11.88 4.13
N ARG A 274 -12.71 13.20 3.93
CA ARG A 274 -13.05 14.16 4.99
C ARG A 274 -14.43 13.93 5.59
N GLN A 275 -15.44 13.62 4.75
CA GLN A 275 -16.78 13.30 5.22
C GLN A 275 -16.79 11.98 6.02
N LEU A 276 -16.12 10.94 5.51
CA LEU A 276 -16.01 9.64 6.17
C LEU A 276 -15.30 9.72 7.53
N THR A 277 -14.32 10.63 7.68
CA THR A 277 -13.54 10.79 8.92
C THR A 277 -14.05 11.92 9.83
N ARG A 278 -15.23 12.48 9.55
CA ARG A 278 -15.77 13.61 10.33
C ARG A 278 -16.26 13.16 11.72
N GLY A 279 -16.87 11.99 11.79
CA GLY A 279 -17.43 11.42 13.01
C GLY A 279 -16.40 10.69 13.88
N CYS A 280 -16.88 10.17 15.01
CA CYS A 280 -16.08 9.43 16.00
C CYS A 280 -16.66 8.04 16.31
N GLU A 281 -17.55 7.55 15.45
CA GLU A 281 -18.18 6.23 15.51
C GLU A 281 -17.18 5.14 15.15
N ARG A 282 -16.44 5.36 14.07
CA ARG A 282 -15.52 4.38 13.49
C ARG A 282 -14.32 5.10 12.89
N LEU A 283 -13.13 4.61 13.20
CA LEU A 283 -11.86 5.23 12.80
C LEU A 283 -10.82 4.16 12.45
N VAL A 284 -10.08 4.40 11.38
CA VAL A 284 -8.82 3.68 11.12
C VAL A 284 -7.79 4.15 12.15
N VAL A 285 -7.20 3.22 12.90
CA VAL A 285 -6.13 3.49 13.88
C VAL A 285 -4.76 3.40 13.22
N GLY A 286 -4.62 2.48 12.28
CA GLY A 286 -3.35 2.18 11.63
C GLY A 286 -3.48 1.03 10.64
N TYR A 287 -2.34 0.50 10.24
CA TYR A 287 -2.27 -0.62 9.30
C TYR A 287 -1.10 -1.56 9.59
N THR A 288 -1.14 -2.76 9.00
CA THR A 288 -0.03 -3.72 9.01
C THR A 288 0.58 -3.82 7.61
N PRO A 289 1.92 -3.86 7.49
CA PRO A 289 2.57 -4.21 6.24
C PRO A 289 2.56 -5.73 6.06
N ARG A 290 2.32 -6.20 4.83
CA ARG A 290 2.55 -7.59 4.43
C ARG A 290 3.84 -7.69 3.66
N ARG A 291 4.68 -8.67 4.00
CA ARG A 291 5.99 -8.90 3.37
C ARG A 291 5.96 -10.09 2.42
N TRP A 292 6.54 -9.90 1.24
CA TRP A 292 6.68 -10.93 0.22
C TRP A 292 8.16 -11.23 0.02
N TYR A 293 8.58 -12.46 0.29
CA TYR A 293 9.99 -12.82 0.43
C TYR A 293 10.55 -13.45 -0.83
N PHE A 294 11.77 -13.06 -1.19
CA PHE A 294 12.45 -13.57 -2.37
C PHE A 294 13.96 -13.70 -2.15
N ASN A 295 14.58 -14.60 -2.91
CA ASN A 295 16.03 -14.71 -2.98
C ASN A 295 16.59 -13.57 -3.84
N SER A 296 17.50 -12.78 -3.28
CA SER A 296 18.19 -11.67 -3.95
C SER A 296 19.70 -11.92 -4.09
N GLU A 297 20.12 -13.18 -3.96
CA GLU A 297 21.51 -13.63 -4.04
C GLU A 297 22.14 -13.24 -5.40
N TYR A 298 23.44 -12.98 -5.42
CA TYR A 298 24.09 -12.30 -6.55
C TYR A 298 24.15 -13.16 -7.83
N SER A 299 24.30 -14.47 -7.69
CA SER A 299 24.47 -15.39 -8.84
C SER A 299 23.13 -15.83 -9.39
N ASP A 300 22.24 -16.32 -8.52
CA ASP A 300 21.07 -17.10 -8.93
C ASP A 300 19.74 -16.49 -8.46
N GLY A 301 19.79 -15.35 -7.78
CA GLY A 301 18.61 -14.68 -7.24
C GLY A 301 17.79 -13.90 -8.27
N ILE A 302 16.73 -13.25 -7.79
CA ILE A 302 15.93 -12.32 -8.58
C ILE A 302 16.73 -11.01 -8.76
N GLU A 303 16.86 -10.58 -10.01
CA GLU A 303 17.46 -9.31 -10.43
C GLU A 303 16.43 -8.17 -10.40
N ASN A 304 15.26 -8.41 -10.99
CA ASN A 304 14.19 -7.43 -11.11
C ASN A 304 12.84 -8.12 -10.91
N LEU A 305 11.89 -7.41 -10.32
CA LEU A 305 10.52 -7.87 -10.16
C LEU A 305 9.57 -6.67 -10.07
N GLY A 306 8.40 -6.81 -10.67
CA GLY A 306 7.22 -6.02 -10.36
C GLY A 306 6.34 -6.75 -9.33
N TYR A 307 5.52 -6.00 -8.60
CA TYR A 307 4.57 -6.58 -7.66
C TYR A 307 3.33 -5.69 -7.55
N ASP A 308 2.22 -6.32 -7.20
CA ASP A 308 0.95 -5.65 -6.99
C ASP A 308 0.92 -5.00 -5.60
N SER A 309 0.48 -3.74 -5.49
CA SER A 309 0.44 -3.04 -4.19
C SER A 309 -0.51 -3.65 -3.16
N LEU A 310 -1.44 -4.53 -3.57
CA LEU A 310 -2.33 -5.27 -2.68
C LEU A 310 -1.92 -6.75 -2.58
N THR A 311 -1.77 -7.43 -3.71
CA THR A 311 -1.56 -8.90 -3.74
C THR A 311 -0.11 -9.31 -3.90
N GLY A 312 0.82 -8.35 -3.97
CA GLY A 312 2.26 -8.58 -4.06
C GLY A 312 2.65 -9.51 -5.19
N PHE A 313 3.29 -10.63 -4.84
CA PHE A 313 3.72 -11.65 -5.80
C PHE A 313 2.57 -12.51 -6.32
N HIS A 314 1.41 -12.52 -5.63
CA HIS A 314 0.20 -13.21 -6.07
C HIS A 314 -0.53 -12.35 -7.13
N SER A 315 0.15 -12.09 -8.22
CA SER A 315 -0.33 -11.25 -9.32
C SER A 315 0.27 -11.69 -10.65
N SER A 316 -0.44 -11.43 -11.74
CA SER A 316 0.13 -11.57 -13.08
C SER A 316 1.32 -10.65 -13.28
N LEU A 317 1.30 -9.45 -12.69
CA LEU A 317 2.40 -8.50 -12.77
C LEU A 317 3.75 -9.10 -12.35
N PHE A 318 3.80 -9.80 -11.21
CA PHE A 318 5.04 -10.44 -10.75
C PHE A 318 5.56 -11.47 -11.76
N LEU A 319 4.71 -12.40 -12.19
CA LEU A 319 5.11 -13.45 -13.13
C LEU A 319 5.58 -12.93 -14.48
N ARG A 320 5.08 -11.78 -14.93
CA ARG A 320 5.47 -11.17 -16.21
C ARG A 320 6.75 -10.35 -16.13
N THR A 321 7.20 -10.01 -14.94
CA THR A 321 8.26 -9.01 -14.74
C THR A 321 9.44 -9.55 -13.95
N VAL A 322 9.28 -10.72 -13.33
CA VAL A 322 10.35 -11.39 -12.60
C VAL A 322 11.48 -11.79 -13.55
N LYS A 323 12.66 -11.26 -13.24
CA LYS A 323 13.92 -11.53 -13.93
C LYS A 323 14.88 -12.19 -12.97
N LEU A 324 15.38 -13.36 -13.32
CA LEU A 324 16.48 -14.04 -12.65
C LEU A 324 17.82 -13.49 -13.14
N LYS A 325 18.84 -13.53 -12.29
CA LYS A 325 20.21 -13.15 -12.65
C LYS A 325 20.88 -14.15 -13.58
N ASP A 326 20.39 -15.39 -13.60
CA ASP A 326 20.86 -16.44 -14.49
C ASP A 326 20.53 -16.13 -15.98
N PHE A 327 21.56 -15.81 -16.74
CA PHE A 327 21.54 -15.34 -18.14
C PHE A 327 21.81 -16.52 -19.09
N PRO A 328 21.21 -16.62 -20.30
CA PRO A 328 20.41 -15.63 -21.04
C PRO A 328 18.90 -15.89 -21.14
N TRP A 329 18.37 -17.00 -20.60
CA TRP A 329 16.98 -17.45 -20.89
C TRP A 329 16.01 -17.30 -19.71
N ASN A 330 16.38 -16.53 -18.68
CA ASN A 330 15.58 -16.34 -17.45
C ASN A 330 15.25 -17.65 -16.69
N GLY A 331 15.97 -18.74 -17.02
CA GLY A 331 16.07 -20.00 -16.31
C GLY A 331 14.76 -20.66 -15.87
N TRP A 332 14.85 -21.35 -14.73
CA TRP A 332 13.75 -22.03 -14.06
C TRP A 332 13.32 -21.22 -12.83
N LEU A 333 12.21 -20.48 -12.95
CA LEU A 333 11.62 -19.80 -11.81
C LEU A 333 11.00 -20.83 -10.86
N ARG A 334 11.41 -20.79 -9.59
CA ARG A 334 10.88 -21.69 -8.54
C ARG A 334 10.11 -20.88 -7.51
N LEU A 335 8.81 -21.11 -7.43
CA LEU A 335 7.88 -20.41 -6.55
C LEU A 335 7.30 -21.37 -5.52
N GLY A 336 7.24 -20.91 -4.28
CA GLY A 336 6.56 -21.61 -3.20
C GLY A 336 5.28 -20.87 -2.83
N ILE A 337 4.21 -21.60 -2.58
CA ILE A 337 2.94 -21.07 -2.07
C ILE A 337 2.51 -21.93 -0.88
N ASP A 338 1.86 -21.35 0.13
CA ASP A 338 1.37 -22.08 1.31
C ASP A 338 -0.07 -22.59 1.19
N ALA A 339 -0.60 -22.58 -0.04
CA ALA A 339 -1.95 -23.00 -0.36
C ALA A 339 -1.94 -24.14 -1.35
N ASP A 340 -2.80 -25.13 -1.12
CA ASP A 340 -3.04 -26.22 -2.06
C ASP A 340 -4.04 -25.81 -3.15
N GLN A 341 -3.98 -26.53 -4.28
CA GLN A 341 -4.98 -26.43 -5.33
C GLN A 341 -6.25 -27.15 -4.90
N THR A 342 -7.28 -26.39 -4.53
CA THR A 342 -8.54 -26.96 -4.00
C THR A 342 -9.77 -26.64 -4.84
N ALA A 343 -9.72 -25.68 -5.76
CA ALA A 343 -10.87 -25.32 -6.58
C ALA A 343 -10.71 -25.76 -8.05
N ALA A 344 -11.83 -26.16 -8.64
CA ALA A 344 -11.89 -26.37 -10.08
C ALA A 344 -11.96 -25.04 -10.83
N TRP A 345 -11.51 -25.03 -12.08
CA TRP A 345 -11.64 -23.85 -12.93
C TRP A 345 -13.12 -23.52 -13.23
N ASN A 346 -13.48 -22.25 -13.07
CA ASN A 346 -14.81 -21.73 -13.40
C ASN A 346 -14.73 -20.78 -14.62
N PRO A 347 -15.62 -20.91 -15.63
CA PRO A 347 -15.56 -20.07 -16.84
C PRO A 347 -15.94 -18.60 -16.62
N VAL A 348 -16.56 -18.27 -15.48
CA VAL A 348 -16.91 -16.88 -15.11
C VAL A 348 -15.85 -16.32 -14.17
N ALA A 349 -15.52 -17.06 -13.11
CA ALA A 349 -14.67 -16.59 -12.01
C ALA A 349 -13.18 -16.98 -12.13
N GLY A 350 -12.82 -17.87 -13.06
CA GLY A 350 -11.50 -18.50 -13.11
C GLY A 350 -11.28 -19.49 -11.96
N PHE A 351 -10.03 -19.66 -11.53
CA PHE A 351 -9.72 -20.35 -10.27
C PHE A 351 -9.97 -19.44 -9.08
N THR A 352 -10.63 -19.95 -8.05
CA THR A 352 -10.95 -19.20 -6.83
C THR A 352 -10.05 -19.58 -5.64
N ASP A 353 -9.17 -20.58 -5.79
CA ASP A 353 -8.12 -20.88 -4.83
C ASP A 353 -6.80 -20.21 -5.22
N PRO A 354 -5.94 -19.82 -4.25
CA PRO A 354 -4.71 -19.08 -4.53
C PRO A 354 -3.74 -19.81 -5.49
N ALA A 355 -3.58 -21.12 -5.34
CA ALA A 355 -2.64 -21.88 -6.16
C ALA A 355 -3.11 -21.99 -7.62
N GLY A 356 -4.39 -22.27 -7.84
CA GLY A 356 -5.02 -22.28 -9.15
C GLY A 356 -4.97 -20.90 -9.82
N SER A 357 -5.25 -19.81 -9.09
CA SER A 357 -5.14 -18.46 -9.64
C SER A 357 -3.71 -18.13 -10.08
N LEU A 358 -2.70 -18.57 -9.33
CA LEU A 358 -1.29 -18.36 -9.69
C LEU A 358 -0.89 -19.13 -10.95
N VAL A 359 -1.33 -20.38 -11.08
CA VAL A 359 -1.15 -21.17 -12.33
C VAL A 359 -1.80 -20.43 -13.50
N TRP A 360 -3.01 -19.92 -13.30
CA TRP A 360 -3.73 -19.16 -14.33
C TRP A 360 -3.01 -17.88 -14.75
N PHE A 361 -2.48 -17.12 -13.78
CA PHE A 361 -1.63 -15.96 -14.04
C PHE A 361 -0.35 -16.31 -14.81
N ALA A 362 0.20 -17.51 -14.63
CA ALA A 362 1.38 -17.99 -15.35
C ALA A 362 1.05 -18.37 -16.80
N VAL A 363 -0.02 -19.14 -17.03
CA VAL A 363 -0.33 -19.69 -18.36
C VAL A 363 -1.09 -18.74 -19.27
N GLY A 364 -1.84 -17.78 -18.73
CA GLY A 364 -2.52 -16.84 -19.60
C GLY A 364 -1.57 -15.86 -20.26
N ASP A 365 -2.12 -14.91 -21.00
CA ASP A 365 -1.33 -13.91 -21.70
C ASP A 365 -2.23 -12.69 -21.97
N PRO A 366 -2.57 -11.94 -20.90
CA PRO A 366 -3.49 -10.84 -21.05
C PRO A 366 -2.80 -9.71 -21.82
N ALA A 367 -3.55 -8.97 -22.63
CA ALA A 367 -3.01 -7.78 -23.29
C ALA A 367 -2.60 -6.70 -22.26
N LEU A 368 -3.29 -6.68 -21.12
CA LEU A 368 -3.13 -5.72 -20.04
C LEU A 368 -2.93 -6.42 -18.71
N VAL A 369 -2.07 -5.88 -17.85
CA VAL A 369 -1.94 -6.28 -16.44
C VAL A 369 -2.33 -5.11 -15.54
N PRO A 370 -2.83 -5.35 -14.31
CA PRO A 370 -3.11 -4.28 -13.36
C PRO A 370 -1.88 -3.38 -13.17
N ALA A 371 -2.07 -2.07 -13.14
CA ALA A 371 -1.00 -1.14 -12.83
C ALA A 371 -0.43 -1.46 -11.42
N PRO A 372 0.90 -1.45 -11.20
CA PRO A 372 1.51 -1.92 -9.95
C PRO A 372 0.95 -1.24 -8.69
N TYR A 373 0.91 0.09 -8.69
CA TYR A 373 0.64 0.93 -7.51
C TYR A 373 -0.65 1.74 -7.57
N ALA A 374 -1.35 1.71 -8.70
CA ALA A 374 -2.35 2.69 -9.11
C ALA A 374 -3.63 2.04 -9.59
N ALA A 375 -4.71 2.83 -9.68
CA ALA A 375 -5.85 2.42 -10.49
C ALA A 375 -5.48 2.47 -11.97
N GLY A 376 -5.50 1.32 -12.64
CA GLY A 376 -5.36 1.28 -14.08
C GLY A 376 -4.79 -0.03 -14.59
N TRP A 377 -4.38 0.03 -15.85
CA TRP A 377 -3.87 -1.10 -16.60
C TRP A 377 -2.61 -0.65 -17.33
N VAL A 378 -1.61 -1.52 -17.36
CA VAL A 378 -0.41 -1.33 -18.16
C VAL A 378 -0.33 -2.41 -19.22
N LEU A 379 0.27 -2.10 -20.36
CA LEU A 379 0.47 -3.08 -21.42
C LEU A 379 1.40 -4.18 -20.93
N ASN A 380 0.98 -5.44 -21.10
CA ASN A 380 1.80 -6.61 -20.76
C ASN A 380 3.04 -6.70 -21.68
N ARG A 381 2.92 -6.18 -22.91
CA ARG A 381 3.97 -6.17 -23.93
C ARG A 381 4.34 -4.73 -24.27
N ILE A 382 5.62 -4.48 -24.52
CA ILE A 382 6.04 -3.24 -25.18
C ILE A 382 5.36 -3.24 -26.56
N ALA A 383 4.44 -2.31 -26.76
CA ALA A 383 3.94 -1.98 -28.07
C ALA A 383 4.71 -0.75 -28.55
N ASP A 384 5.15 -0.74 -29.82
CA ASP A 384 5.51 0.50 -30.51
C ASP A 384 4.24 1.34 -30.62
N VAL A 385 3.90 2.07 -29.56
CA VAL A 385 2.87 3.11 -29.64
C VAL A 385 3.52 4.23 -30.45
N ARG A 386 3.37 4.17 -31.78
CA ARG A 386 3.64 5.33 -32.63
C ARG A 386 2.76 6.44 -32.10
N SER A 387 3.36 7.45 -31.48
CA SER A 387 2.64 8.68 -31.16
C SER A 387 2.12 9.23 -32.48
N THR A 388 0.82 9.11 -32.74
CA THR A 388 0.15 9.93 -33.75
C THR A 388 0.19 11.35 -33.22
N ARG A 389 1.29 12.05 -33.49
CA ARG A 389 1.28 13.50 -33.60
C ARG A 389 0.41 13.79 -34.81
N GLU A 390 -0.85 14.12 -34.55
CA GLU A 390 -1.65 14.89 -35.50
C GLU A 390 -1.01 16.27 -35.62
N GLU A 391 -0.80 16.69 -36.87
CA GLU A 391 -0.32 18.01 -37.28
C GLU A 391 -1.34 19.12 -37.01
#